data_AF-A0A9P6RNX0-F1
#
_entry.id   AF-A0A9P6RNX0-F1
#
_cell.length_a   1.000
_cell.length_b   1.000
_cell.length_c   1.000
_cell.angle_alpha   90.00
_cell.angle_beta   90.00
_cell.angle_gamma   90.00
#
_symmetry.space_group_name_H-M   'P 1'
#
loop_
_entity.id
_entity.type
_entity.pdbx_description
1 polymer ?
#
loop_
_entity_poly.entity_id
_entity_poly.type
_entity_poly.pdbx_seq_one_letter_code
_entity_poly.pdbx_strand_id
1 'polypeptide(L)'
;MHTGTTMSDDLENLQRWVDNKPLLGLPRHTPPAVPSDSNTELVAQPFYFSVQSSGATGVDLWKDPANHADAAATVLTYSGKSVDFIPSLGLKGQADKFNAYIKKISTFPGFVIENSQETGENVTSQNVDTMIGQIKNAYVGFASADLDSIVASVEAMANSILNKSSKESDKSIFSQDTVSKTNNSTYITIFFTTLSMHENQQGKKTYIEQSYRIFRTLIRVNTTYLVTYAEKLDALIGDGGLPGWAAQGSSPTGSKLSCFEAAHKKAPREI
;
A
#
# COMPACT_ATOMS: atom_id res chain seq x y z
N MET A 1 11.60 28.93 11.42
CA MET A 1 13.04 28.59 11.59
C MET A 1 13.15 27.07 11.53
N HIS A 2 13.61 26.52 10.40
CA HIS A 2 13.98 25.11 10.32
C HIS A 2 15.45 25.01 10.72
N THR A 3 15.70 24.48 11.92
CA THR A 3 17.03 24.04 12.33
C THR A 3 17.46 22.94 11.37
N GLY A 4 18.53 23.15 10.63
CA GLY A 4 19.05 22.16 9.68
C GLY A 4 19.37 20.86 10.41
N THR A 5 18.67 19.79 10.04
CA THR A 5 19.01 18.42 10.45
C THR A 5 20.46 18.17 10.06
N THR A 6 21.31 17.80 11.02
CA THR A 6 22.71 17.52 10.72
C THR A 6 22.83 16.16 10.03
N MET A 7 23.87 15.95 9.22
CA MET A 7 24.14 14.66 8.57
C MET A 7 24.24 13.50 9.60
N SER A 8 24.58 13.82 10.86
CA SER A 8 24.57 12.87 11.98
C SER A 8 23.16 12.41 12.36
N ASP A 9 22.18 13.32 12.37
CA ASP A 9 20.80 13.02 12.78
C ASP A 9 20.09 12.12 11.76
N ASP A 10 20.40 12.26 10.47
CA ASP A 10 19.81 11.45 9.40
C ASP A 10 20.31 9.99 9.41
N LEU A 11 21.59 9.77 9.73
CA LEU A 11 22.14 8.43 9.94
C LEU A 11 21.59 7.79 11.22
N GLU A 12 21.50 8.56 12.30
CA GLU A 12 20.89 8.07 13.54
C GLU A 12 19.42 7.73 13.31
N ASN A 13 18.69 8.54 12.54
CA ASN A 13 17.31 8.27 12.16
C ASN A 13 17.18 7.03 11.29
N LEU A 14 18.11 6.75 10.38
CA LEU A 14 18.12 5.49 9.63
C LEU A 14 18.29 4.28 10.56
N GLN A 15 19.26 4.35 11.48
CA GLN A 15 19.49 3.25 12.43
C GLN A 15 18.30 3.07 13.38
N ARG A 16 17.73 4.15 13.90
CA ARG A 16 16.52 4.11 14.74
C ARG A 16 15.35 3.52 13.97
N TRP A 17 15.18 3.90 12.71
CA TRP A 17 14.15 3.34 11.85
C TRP A 17 14.34 1.82 11.72
N VAL A 18 15.53 1.34 11.37
CA VAL A 18 15.89 -0.10 11.32
C VAL A 18 15.56 -0.81 12.63
N ASP A 19 15.95 -0.21 13.77
CA ASP A 19 15.75 -0.73 15.12
C ASP A 19 14.30 -0.64 15.63
N ASN A 20 13.34 -0.13 14.84
CA ASN A 20 11.97 0.17 15.26
C ASN A 20 11.87 1.15 16.46
N LYS A 21 12.83 2.08 16.57
CA LYS A 21 12.87 3.13 17.60
C LYS A 21 12.25 4.43 17.07
N PRO A 22 11.71 5.29 17.96
CA PRO A 22 11.28 6.63 17.58
C PRO A 22 12.42 7.44 16.96
N LEU A 23 12.12 8.12 15.85
CA LEU A 23 13.04 9.05 15.18
C LEU A 23 13.31 10.29 16.06
N LEU A 24 14.45 10.90 15.85
CA LEU A 24 14.79 12.23 16.35
C LEU A 24 14.02 13.32 15.56
N GLY A 25 13.47 14.28 16.29
CA GLY A 25 12.76 15.44 15.72
C GLY A 25 11.24 15.30 15.69
N LEU A 26 10.56 16.36 15.23
CA LEU A 26 9.09 16.36 15.07
C LEU A 26 8.66 15.36 13.99
N PRO A 27 7.51 14.69 14.15
CA PRO A 27 7.04 13.70 13.19
C PRO A 27 6.91 14.35 11.81
N ARG A 28 7.62 13.79 10.83
CA ARG A 28 7.28 13.97 9.41
C ARG A 28 5.85 13.44 9.26
N HIS A 29 4.96 14.22 8.64
CA HIS A 29 3.51 13.98 8.55
C HIS A 29 3.12 12.51 8.72
N THR A 30 2.31 12.21 9.75
CA THR A 30 1.82 10.84 9.93
C THR A 30 0.77 10.57 8.86
N PRO A 31 0.86 9.46 8.10
CA PRO A 31 -0.25 9.04 7.27
C PRO A 31 -1.49 8.83 8.13
N PRO A 32 -2.68 8.94 7.53
CA PRO A 32 -3.91 8.53 8.19
C PRO A 32 -3.79 7.08 8.64
N ALA A 33 -4.13 6.83 9.90
CA ALA A 33 -4.26 5.48 10.42
C ALA A 33 -5.50 4.82 9.81
N VAL A 34 -5.39 3.55 9.46
CA VAL A 34 -6.53 2.76 9.01
C VAL A 34 -7.36 2.45 10.25
N PRO A 35 -8.66 2.77 10.29
CA PRO A 35 -9.52 2.33 11.37
C PRO A 35 -9.59 0.80 11.37
N SER A 36 -8.87 0.14 12.30
CA SER A 36 -8.94 -1.30 12.53
C SER A 36 -9.48 -1.59 13.93
N ASP A 37 -10.32 -2.62 14.01
CA ASP A 37 -10.77 -3.27 15.24
C ASP A 37 -10.71 -4.79 15.08
N SER A 38 -11.15 -5.54 16.09
CA SER A 38 -11.13 -7.01 16.08
C SER A 38 -11.92 -7.64 14.92
N ASN A 39 -12.79 -6.87 14.28
CA ASN A 39 -13.68 -7.32 13.21
C ASN A 39 -13.22 -6.80 11.83
N THR A 40 -12.02 -6.23 11.78
CA THR A 40 -11.42 -5.74 10.53
C THR A 40 -10.53 -6.80 9.91
N GLU A 41 -10.86 -7.21 8.69
CA GLU A 41 -10.07 -8.14 7.90
C GLU A 41 -9.39 -7.43 6.72
N LEU A 42 -8.11 -7.71 6.50
CA LEU A 42 -7.48 -7.40 5.22
C LEU A 42 -8.01 -8.44 4.22
N VAL A 43 -8.60 -8.00 3.11
CA VAL A 43 -9.22 -8.94 2.15
C VAL A 43 -8.44 -9.06 0.84
N ALA A 44 -7.55 -8.11 0.56
CA ALA A 44 -6.58 -8.20 -0.51
C ALA A 44 -5.49 -7.13 -0.37
N GLN A 45 -4.32 -7.44 -0.92
CA GLN A 45 -3.27 -6.45 -1.12
C GLN A 45 -2.47 -6.69 -2.40
N PRO A 46 -2.97 -6.19 -3.54
CA PRO A 46 -2.19 -6.07 -4.76
C PRO A 46 -1.01 -5.10 -4.62
N PHE A 47 0.10 -5.46 -5.27
CA PHE A 47 1.21 -4.54 -5.55
C PHE A 47 1.29 -4.27 -7.05
N TYR A 48 1.59 -3.02 -7.39
CA TYR A 48 1.75 -2.57 -8.77
C TYR A 48 3.02 -1.73 -8.92
N PHE A 49 3.63 -1.81 -10.10
CA PHE A 49 4.74 -0.94 -10.44
C PHE A 49 4.70 -0.65 -11.94
N SER A 50 4.77 0.63 -12.31
CA SER A 50 4.77 1.08 -13.71
C SER A 50 6.18 1.16 -14.29
N VAL A 51 7.14 0.54 -13.61
CA VAL A 51 8.58 0.68 -13.85
C VAL A 51 9.21 -0.70 -13.90
N GLN A 52 10.15 -0.91 -14.83
CA GLN A 52 10.85 -2.19 -14.92
C GLN A 52 11.93 -2.27 -13.84
N SER A 53 12.12 -3.48 -13.30
CA SER A 53 13.25 -3.75 -12.42
C SER A 53 14.55 -3.64 -13.19
N SER A 54 15.51 -2.92 -12.62
CA SER A 54 16.88 -2.78 -13.11
C SER A 54 17.72 -4.03 -12.84
N GLY A 55 17.33 -4.84 -11.83
CA GLY A 55 18.14 -5.94 -11.32
C GLY A 55 19.39 -5.49 -10.55
N ALA A 56 19.53 -4.20 -10.26
CA ALA A 56 20.64 -3.66 -9.48
C ALA A 56 20.61 -4.20 -8.04
N THR A 57 21.80 -4.41 -7.48
CA THR A 57 22.01 -4.94 -6.12
C THR A 57 23.13 -4.16 -5.42
N GLY A 58 23.31 -4.40 -4.13
CA GLY A 58 24.38 -3.75 -3.36
C GLY A 58 24.21 -2.24 -3.29
N VAL A 59 25.34 -1.53 -3.18
CA VAL A 59 25.40 -0.06 -3.15
C VAL A 59 24.82 0.59 -4.42
N ASP A 60 24.96 -0.04 -5.58
CA ASP A 60 24.51 0.50 -6.88
C ASP A 60 22.98 0.63 -6.98
N LEU A 61 22.24 -0.22 -6.24
CA LEU A 61 20.79 -0.11 -6.07
C LEU A 61 20.39 1.28 -5.55
N TRP A 62 21.17 1.80 -4.60
CA TRP A 62 20.86 3.04 -3.87
C TRP A 62 21.52 4.26 -4.50
N LYS A 63 22.70 4.09 -5.11
CA LYS A 63 23.52 5.19 -5.62
C LYS A 63 23.09 5.71 -6.99
N ASP A 64 22.51 4.87 -7.84
CA ASP A 64 22.06 5.29 -9.17
C ASP A 64 20.56 5.64 -9.16
N PRO A 65 20.16 6.90 -9.48
CA PRO A 65 18.76 7.30 -9.61
C PRO A 65 17.94 6.48 -10.62
N ALA A 66 18.58 5.77 -11.56
CA ALA A 66 17.90 4.81 -12.43
C ALA A 66 17.27 3.66 -11.64
N ASN A 67 17.90 3.25 -10.54
CA ASN A 67 17.55 2.07 -9.73
C ASN A 67 16.64 2.41 -8.54
N HIS A 68 16.31 3.69 -8.32
CA HIS A 68 15.58 4.14 -7.12
C HIS A 68 14.16 3.57 -6.99
N ALA A 69 13.58 3.05 -8.08
CA ALA A 69 12.35 2.27 -8.01
C ALA A 69 12.55 0.92 -7.28
N ASP A 70 13.62 0.18 -7.62
CA ASP A 70 13.98 -1.04 -6.90
C ASP A 70 14.43 -0.74 -5.46
N ALA A 71 15.12 0.38 -5.24
CA ALA A 71 15.50 0.83 -3.90
C ALA A 71 14.25 1.10 -3.04
N ALA A 72 13.27 1.81 -3.58
CA ALA A 72 11.98 2.04 -2.93
C ALA A 72 11.27 0.73 -2.60
N ALA A 73 11.18 -0.20 -3.55
CA ALA A 73 10.59 -1.52 -3.35
C ALA A 73 11.31 -2.35 -2.28
N THR A 74 12.63 -2.20 -2.16
CA THR A 74 13.44 -2.81 -1.09
C THR A 74 13.04 -2.26 0.28
N VAL A 75 12.85 -0.96 0.41
CA VAL A 75 12.35 -0.33 1.65
C VAL A 75 10.95 -0.81 2.00
N LEU A 76 10.04 -0.92 1.02
CA LEU A 76 8.68 -1.45 1.24
C LEU A 76 8.73 -2.91 1.72
N THR A 77 9.51 -3.75 1.03
CA THR A 77 9.76 -5.16 1.38
C THR A 77 10.29 -5.32 2.81
N TYR A 78 11.28 -4.52 3.17
CA TYR A 78 11.87 -4.50 4.50
C TYR A 78 10.85 -4.06 5.54
N SER A 79 10.09 -3.00 5.24
CA SER A 79 9.05 -2.48 6.12
C SER A 79 8.03 -3.57 6.46
N GLY A 80 7.52 -4.28 5.44
CA GLY A 80 6.56 -5.37 5.61
C GLY A 80 7.12 -6.49 6.50
N LYS A 81 8.31 -7.02 6.17
CA LYS A 81 8.98 -8.05 6.98
C LYS A 81 9.21 -7.62 8.44
N SER A 82 9.63 -6.37 8.66
CA SER A 82 9.97 -5.88 10.00
C SER A 82 8.79 -5.79 10.96
N VAL A 83 7.56 -5.74 10.43
CA VAL A 83 6.32 -5.71 11.20
C VAL A 83 5.46 -6.96 10.98
N ASP A 84 6.05 -8.02 10.42
CA ASP A 84 5.40 -9.30 10.07
C ASP A 84 4.16 -9.14 9.18
N PHE A 85 4.15 -8.08 8.38
CA PHE A 85 3.13 -7.82 7.38
C PHE A 85 3.52 -8.49 6.07
N ILE A 86 3.04 -9.72 5.89
CA ILE A 86 3.38 -10.59 4.75
C ILE A 86 2.09 -11.18 4.16
N PRO A 87 1.36 -10.39 3.36
CA PRO A 87 0.07 -10.79 2.79
C PRO A 87 0.12 -12.10 2.01
N SER A 88 1.25 -12.40 1.34
CA SER A 88 1.42 -13.63 0.56
C SER A 88 1.38 -14.93 1.39
N LEU A 89 1.53 -14.85 2.72
CA LEU A 89 1.38 -15.98 3.63
C LEU A 89 -0.05 -16.18 4.12
N GLY A 90 -0.95 -15.24 3.80
CA GLY A 90 -2.33 -15.24 4.24
C GLY A 90 -2.74 -13.90 4.82
N LEU A 91 -4.03 -13.61 4.67
CA LEU A 91 -4.63 -12.31 4.98
C LEU A 91 -5.21 -12.21 6.40
N LYS A 92 -5.48 -13.36 7.04
CA LYS A 92 -6.05 -13.42 8.38
C LYS A 92 -5.09 -12.77 9.40
N GLY A 93 -5.59 -11.80 10.15
CA GLY A 93 -4.81 -11.07 11.16
C GLY A 93 -3.81 -10.04 10.59
N GLN A 94 -3.85 -9.76 9.28
CA GLN A 94 -2.96 -8.77 8.65
C GLN A 94 -3.43 -7.32 8.81
N ALA A 95 -4.67 -7.07 9.23
CA ALA A 95 -5.23 -5.72 9.36
C ALA A 95 -4.43 -4.83 10.33
N ASP A 96 -4.10 -5.33 11.54
CA ASP A 96 -3.30 -4.55 12.50
C ASP A 96 -1.85 -4.37 12.04
N LYS A 97 -1.30 -5.38 11.36
CA LYS A 97 0.03 -5.36 10.78
C LYS A 97 0.13 -4.36 9.62
N PHE A 98 -0.96 -4.14 8.88
CA PHE A 98 -1.02 -3.12 7.82
C PHE A 98 -0.79 -1.71 8.38
N ASN A 99 -1.43 -1.36 9.50
CA ASN A 99 -1.20 -0.07 10.16
C ASN A 99 0.27 0.12 10.59
N ALA A 100 0.89 -0.94 11.13
CA ALA A 100 2.32 -0.93 11.47
C ALA A 100 3.20 -0.77 10.22
N TYR A 101 2.84 -1.40 9.10
CA TYR A 101 3.51 -1.30 7.82
C TYR A 101 3.45 0.12 7.25
N ILE A 102 2.26 0.73 7.21
CA ILE A 102 2.08 2.13 6.76
C ILE A 102 2.93 3.08 7.59
N LYS A 103 2.88 2.95 8.92
CA LYS A 103 3.70 3.75 9.85
C LYS A 103 5.19 3.56 9.61
N LYS A 104 5.64 2.32 9.36
CA LYS A 104 7.04 2.02 9.08
C LYS A 104 7.49 2.70 7.79
N ILE A 105 6.72 2.60 6.71
CA ILE A 105 7.06 3.26 5.43
C ILE A 105 7.13 4.77 5.59
N SER A 106 6.12 5.37 6.21
CA SER A 106 6.01 6.83 6.32
C SER A 106 7.08 7.47 7.19
N THR A 107 7.73 6.68 8.04
CA THR A 107 8.82 7.12 8.90
C THR A 107 10.19 6.79 8.31
N PHE A 108 10.28 6.19 7.12
CA PHE A 108 11.57 6.01 6.48
C PHE A 108 12.19 7.38 6.11
N PRO A 109 13.41 7.71 6.57
CA PRO A 109 13.95 9.07 6.39
C PRO A 109 14.23 9.45 4.93
N GLY A 110 14.37 8.47 4.03
CA GLY A 110 14.52 8.70 2.59
C GLY A 110 13.20 8.95 1.86
N PHE A 111 12.05 8.93 2.54
CA PHE A 111 10.73 9.19 1.97
C PHE A 111 10.15 10.53 2.45
N VAL A 112 9.48 11.22 1.53
CA VAL A 112 8.83 12.51 1.78
C VAL A 112 7.38 12.41 1.36
N ILE A 113 6.45 12.52 2.32
CA ILE A 113 5.03 12.59 2.01
C ILE A 113 4.75 13.94 1.36
N GLU A 114 4.30 13.92 0.10
CA GLU A 114 3.92 15.14 -0.62
C GLU A 114 2.45 15.47 -0.45
N ASN A 115 1.61 14.43 -0.41
CA ASN A 115 0.17 14.58 -0.33
C ASN A 115 -0.45 13.39 0.40
N SER A 116 -1.44 13.65 1.24
CA SER A 116 -2.27 12.61 1.82
C SER A 116 -3.71 13.09 1.84
N GLN A 117 -4.58 12.33 1.21
CA GLN A 117 -5.99 12.68 1.05
C GLN A 117 -6.85 11.51 1.52
N GLU A 118 -7.89 11.85 2.27
CA GLU A 118 -9.01 10.96 2.56
C GLU A 118 -10.20 11.44 1.72
N THR A 119 -10.75 10.54 0.92
CA THR A 119 -12.03 10.75 0.24
C THR A 119 -12.97 9.65 0.68
N GLY A 120 -14.22 9.97 0.98
CA GLY A 120 -15.15 8.98 1.47
C GLY A 120 -16.50 9.61 1.75
N GLU A 121 -17.53 8.80 1.61
CA GLU A 121 -18.89 9.17 1.98
C GLU A 121 -19.46 8.05 2.85
N ASN A 122 -20.16 8.45 3.91
CA ASN A 122 -21.04 7.53 4.61
C ASN A 122 -22.34 7.47 3.82
N VAL A 123 -22.49 6.47 2.96
CA VAL A 123 -23.70 6.32 2.14
C VAL A 123 -24.50 5.12 2.66
N THR A 124 -25.72 5.39 3.11
CA THR A 124 -26.71 4.36 3.37
C THR A 124 -27.25 3.87 2.02
N SER A 125 -26.54 2.95 1.37
CA SER A 125 -26.95 2.37 0.08
C SER A 125 -26.84 0.85 0.12
N GLN A 126 -27.84 0.17 -0.44
CA GLN A 126 -27.78 -1.27 -0.73
C GLN A 126 -27.12 -1.55 -2.09
N ASN A 127 -26.87 -0.51 -2.89
CA ASN A 127 -26.37 -0.63 -4.24
C ASN A 127 -24.83 -0.56 -4.27
N VAL A 128 -24.23 -1.73 -4.40
CA VAL A 128 -22.78 -1.93 -4.53
C VAL A 128 -22.19 -1.18 -5.73
N ASP A 129 -22.96 -1.04 -6.82
CA ASP A 129 -22.50 -0.37 -8.05
C ASP A 129 -22.19 1.10 -7.82
N THR A 130 -22.93 1.76 -6.91
CA THR A 130 -22.68 3.16 -6.54
C THR A 130 -21.34 3.30 -5.81
N MET A 131 -21.06 2.42 -4.84
CA MET A 131 -19.79 2.38 -4.12
C MET A 131 -18.63 2.10 -5.09
N ILE A 132 -18.79 1.16 -6.01
CA ILE A 132 -17.78 0.85 -7.05
C ILE A 132 -17.53 2.08 -7.92
N GLY A 133 -18.58 2.78 -8.35
CA GLY A 133 -18.46 4.02 -9.13
C GLY A 133 -17.69 5.12 -8.40
N GLN A 134 -17.91 5.27 -7.08
CA GLN A 134 -17.19 6.23 -6.27
C GLN A 134 -15.72 5.84 -6.06
N ILE A 135 -15.45 4.54 -5.90
CA ILE A 135 -14.08 4.03 -5.89
C ILE A 135 -13.42 4.31 -7.24
N LYS A 136 -14.05 4.04 -8.39
CA LYS A 136 -13.51 4.42 -9.71
C LYS A 136 -13.12 5.91 -9.78
N ASN A 137 -14.01 6.79 -9.32
CA ASN A 137 -13.79 8.24 -9.34
C ASN A 137 -12.63 8.68 -8.43
N ALA A 138 -12.39 8.00 -7.31
CA ALA A 138 -11.27 8.30 -6.44
C ALA A 138 -9.90 7.88 -7.04
N TYR A 139 -9.91 6.95 -8.00
CA TYR A 139 -8.73 6.48 -8.72
C TYR A 139 -8.55 7.20 -10.09
N VAL A 140 -9.16 8.38 -10.27
CA VAL A 140 -8.95 9.22 -11.44
C VAL A 140 -7.47 9.65 -11.53
N GLY A 141 -6.83 9.37 -12.66
CA GLY A 141 -5.41 9.64 -12.92
C GLY A 141 -4.52 8.39 -12.99
N PHE A 142 -5.07 7.20 -12.69
CA PHE A 142 -4.45 5.92 -13.00
C PHE A 142 -4.66 5.55 -14.47
N ALA A 143 -3.81 4.69 -15.04
CA ALA A 143 -4.04 4.17 -16.37
C ALA A 143 -5.33 3.33 -16.38
N SER A 144 -6.11 3.39 -17.46
CA SER A 144 -7.44 2.78 -17.53
C SER A 144 -7.44 1.27 -17.24
N ALA A 145 -6.40 0.55 -17.68
CA ALA A 145 -6.26 -0.88 -17.41
C ALA A 145 -6.04 -1.21 -15.93
N ASP A 146 -5.41 -0.31 -15.18
CA ASP A 146 -5.19 -0.45 -13.74
C ASP A 146 -6.51 -0.19 -12.99
N LEU A 147 -7.27 0.81 -13.44
CA LEU A 147 -8.61 1.13 -12.92
C LEU A 147 -9.57 -0.07 -12.99
N ASP A 148 -9.68 -0.74 -14.14
CA ASP A 148 -10.57 -1.89 -14.30
C ASP A 148 -10.21 -3.06 -13.37
N SER A 149 -8.92 -3.28 -13.12
CA SER A 149 -8.43 -4.36 -12.25
C SER A 149 -8.66 -4.06 -10.76
N ILE A 150 -8.48 -2.79 -10.36
CA ILE A 150 -8.81 -2.30 -9.02
C ILE A 150 -10.31 -2.47 -8.76
N VAL A 151 -11.14 -2.12 -9.75
CA VAL A 151 -12.59 -2.28 -9.70
C VAL A 151 -12.99 -3.74 -9.52
N ALA A 152 -12.44 -4.64 -10.31
CA ALA A 152 -12.73 -6.07 -10.19
C ALA A 152 -12.34 -6.62 -8.80
N SER A 153 -11.22 -6.15 -8.24
CA SER A 153 -10.77 -6.54 -6.90
C SER A 153 -11.70 -6.01 -5.81
N VAL A 154 -12.18 -4.79 -5.97
CA VAL A 154 -13.14 -4.14 -5.06
C VAL A 154 -14.51 -4.81 -5.15
N GLU A 155 -14.97 -5.15 -6.36
CA GLU A 155 -16.18 -5.94 -6.61
C GLU A 155 -16.11 -7.31 -5.93
N ALA A 156 -14.99 -8.01 -6.09
CA ALA A 156 -14.77 -9.30 -5.46
C ALA A 156 -14.79 -9.19 -3.92
N MET A 157 -14.18 -8.14 -3.36
CA MET A 157 -14.24 -7.85 -1.93
C MET A 157 -15.68 -7.58 -1.47
N ALA A 158 -16.41 -6.70 -2.15
CA ALA A 158 -17.78 -6.36 -1.80
C ALA A 158 -18.67 -7.62 -1.81
N ASN A 159 -18.54 -8.43 -2.86
CA ASN A 159 -19.26 -9.70 -2.98
C ASN A 159 -18.84 -10.72 -1.91
N SER A 160 -17.57 -10.76 -1.51
CA SER A 160 -17.09 -11.62 -0.42
C SER A 160 -17.77 -11.27 0.91
N ILE A 161 -17.87 -9.97 1.23
CA ILE A 161 -18.56 -9.50 2.45
C ILE A 161 -20.06 -9.81 2.38
N LEU A 162 -20.71 -9.54 1.24
CA LEU A 162 -22.14 -9.81 1.05
C LEU A 162 -22.50 -11.29 1.11
N ASN A 163 -21.58 -12.17 0.72
CA ASN A 163 -21.77 -13.62 0.74
C ASN A 163 -21.38 -14.26 2.08
N LYS A 164 -20.65 -13.53 2.96
CA LYS A 164 -20.37 -14.00 4.32
C LYS A 164 -21.64 -13.95 5.16
N SER A 165 -21.95 -15.08 5.80
CA SER A 165 -23.17 -15.26 6.58
C SER A 165 -23.13 -14.63 7.99
N SER A 166 -22.17 -13.76 8.29
CA SER A 166 -21.83 -13.28 9.65
C SER A 166 -22.89 -12.34 10.23
N LYS A 167 -23.08 -12.45 11.55
CA LYS A 167 -23.98 -11.65 12.39
C LYS A 167 -23.31 -10.38 12.94
N GLU A 168 -22.10 -10.04 12.49
CA GLU A 168 -21.29 -8.96 13.02
C GLU A 168 -20.91 -7.97 11.92
N SER A 169 -20.63 -6.72 12.32
CA SER A 169 -20.18 -5.68 11.39
C SER A 169 -18.86 -6.09 10.75
N ASP A 170 -18.91 -6.48 9.48
CA ASP A 170 -17.72 -6.87 8.74
C ASP A 170 -17.03 -5.61 8.22
N LYS A 171 -15.81 -5.35 8.72
CA LYS A 171 -14.92 -4.32 8.20
C LYS A 171 -13.88 -4.99 7.32
N SER A 172 -13.70 -4.49 6.10
CA SER A 172 -12.71 -5.01 5.18
C SER A 172 -11.78 -3.91 4.72
N ILE A 173 -10.48 -4.22 4.66
CA ILE A 173 -9.45 -3.37 4.10
C ILE A 173 -9.00 -3.98 2.76
N PHE A 174 -9.05 -3.16 1.72
CA PHE A 174 -8.28 -3.37 0.51
C PHE A 174 -7.14 -2.36 0.49
N SER A 175 -5.92 -2.82 0.22
CA SER A 175 -4.79 -1.91 0.04
C SER A 175 -4.11 -2.16 -1.29
N GLN A 176 -3.63 -1.09 -1.93
CA GLN A 176 -2.78 -1.19 -3.09
C GLN A 176 -1.62 -0.22 -2.94
N ASP A 177 -0.42 -0.75 -3.12
CA ASP A 177 0.79 0.06 -3.17
C ASP A 177 1.31 0.10 -4.60
N THR A 178 1.77 1.27 -5.02
CA THR A 178 2.34 1.48 -6.37
C THR A 178 3.72 2.11 -6.29
N VAL A 179 4.61 1.73 -7.21
CA VAL A 179 5.87 2.44 -7.48
C VAL A 179 5.89 2.94 -8.92
N SER A 180 6.11 4.23 -9.12
CA SER A 180 6.14 4.86 -10.45
C SER A 180 7.29 5.87 -10.57
N LYS A 181 7.61 6.27 -11.80
CA LYS A 181 8.63 7.29 -12.08
C LYS A 181 8.05 8.36 -13.00
N THR A 182 8.08 9.61 -12.54
CA THR A 182 7.58 10.78 -13.28
C THR A 182 8.64 11.87 -13.21
N ASN A 183 9.03 12.44 -14.36
CA ASN A 183 10.02 13.52 -14.44
C ASN A 183 11.30 13.23 -13.64
N ASN A 184 11.87 12.02 -13.80
CA ASN A 184 13.05 11.52 -13.07
C ASN A 184 12.91 11.38 -11.55
N SER A 185 11.74 11.61 -10.98
CA SER A 185 11.46 11.34 -9.56
C SER A 185 10.70 10.04 -9.41
N THR A 186 11.10 9.23 -8.43
CA THR A 186 10.38 8.02 -8.04
C THR A 186 9.32 8.36 -7.01
N TYR A 187 8.12 7.83 -7.22
CA TYR A 187 6.97 8.00 -6.34
C TYR A 187 6.45 6.65 -5.88
N ILE A 188 6.01 6.62 -4.63
CA ILE A 188 5.22 5.54 -4.06
C ILE A 188 3.83 6.11 -3.82
N THR A 189 2.81 5.40 -4.27
CA THR A 189 1.44 5.75 -3.89
C THR A 189 0.82 4.59 -3.13
N ILE A 190 0.40 4.86 -1.91
CA ILE A 190 -0.31 3.90 -1.07
C ILE A 190 -1.79 4.26 -1.10
N PHE A 191 -2.60 3.29 -1.48
CA PHE A 191 -4.05 3.33 -1.42
C PHE A 191 -4.55 2.33 -0.41
N PHE A 192 -5.59 2.71 0.32
CA PHE A 192 -6.44 1.73 0.94
C PHE A 192 -7.88 2.18 0.99
N THR A 193 -8.78 1.21 0.85
CA THR A 193 -10.21 1.37 0.97
C THR A 193 -10.68 0.56 2.17
N THR A 194 -11.43 1.18 3.08
CA THR A 194 -12.15 0.47 4.13
C THR A 194 -13.62 0.38 3.77
N LEU A 195 -14.23 -0.79 3.91
CA LEU A 195 -15.66 -1.01 3.75
C LEU A 195 -16.24 -1.55 5.06
N SER A 196 -17.27 -0.89 5.58
CA SER A 196 -18.01 -1.34 6.78
C SER A 196 -19.46 -1.63 6.41
N MET A 197 -19.95 -2.82 6.76
CA MET A 197 -21.35 -3.20 6.55
C MET A 197 -22.05 -3.55 7.87
N HIS A 198 -23.32 -3.13 8.02
CA HIS A 198 -24.14 -3.40 9.20
C HIS A 198 -25.48 -4.07 8.84
N GLU A 199 -25.89 -5.09 9.61
CA GLU A 199 -27.17 -5.80 9.46
C GLU A 199 -28.33 -5.00 10.07
N ASN A 200 -29.50 -5.00 9.42
CA ASN A 200 -30.73 -4.49 10.00
C ASN A 200 -31.21 -5.37 11.16
N GLN A 201 -31.62 -4.77 12.28
CA GLN A 201 -32.17 -5.40 13.48
C GLN A 201 -33.45 -6.24 13.27
N GLN A 202 -33.93 -6.42 12.04
CA GLN A 202 -35.20 -7.10 11.72
C GLN A 202 -35.04 -8.56 11.25
N GLY A 203 -33.88 -9.20 11.43
CA GLY A 203 -33.69 -10.64 11.20
C GLY A 203 -33.77 -11.08 9.73
N LYS A 204 -33.87 -10.12 8.80
CA LYS A 204 -33.53 -10.30 7.38
C LYS A 204 -32.16 -9.68 7.16
N LYS A 205 -31.27 -10.44 6.52
CA LYS A 205 -29.95 -10.01 6.07
C LYS A 205 -30.07 -8.93 5.00
N THR A 206 -30.46 -7.72 5.39
CA THR A 206 -30.39 -6.54 4.55
C THR A 206 -29.32 -5.65 5.15
N TYR A 207 -28.20 -5.56 4.44
CA TYR A 207 -27.15 -4.58 4.72
C TYR A 207 -27.73 -3.20 4.41
N ILE A 208 -27.74 -2.27 5.37
CA ILE A 208 -28.38 -0.95 5.18
C ILE A 208 -27.33 0.16 5.11
N GLU A 209 -26.21 0.04 5.81
CA GLU A 209 -25.17 1.08 5.86
C GLU A 209 -23.87 0.55 5.29
N GLN A 210 -23.38 1.23 4.25
CA GLN A 210 -22.08 0.98 3.62
C GLN A 210 -21.24 2.25 3.79
N SER A 211 -20.31 2.24 4.74
CA SER A 211 -19.30 3.31 4.82
C SER A 211 -18.09 2.88 4.01
N TYR A 212 -17.69 3.72 3.06
CA TYR A 212 -16.41 3.55 2.39
C TYR A 212 -15.52 4.78 2.61
N ARG A 213 -14.24 4.51 2.87
CA ARG A 213 -13.21 5.54 2.95
C ARG A 213 -12.04 5.10 2.11
N ILE A 214 -11.53 6.02 1.31
CA ILE A 214 -10.42 5.83 0.40
C ILE A 214 -9.34 6.79 0.85
N PHE A 215 -8.20 6.22 1.16
CA PHE A 215 -7.03 6.98 1.55
C PHE A 215 -5.99 6.85 0.45
N ARG A 216 -5.43 7.99 0.07
CA ARG A 216 -4.34 8.08 -0.88
C ARG A 216 -3.19 8.85 -0.27
N THR A 217 -2.04 8.21 -0.14
CA THR A 217 -0.80 8.85 0.28
C THR A 217 0.20 8.79 -0.86
N LEU A 218 0.63 9.96 -1.34
CA LEU A 218 1.70 10.11 -2.32
C LEU A 218 3.00 10.43 -1.60
N ILE A 219 4.00 9.59 -1.83
CA ILE A 219 5.32 9.66 -1.21
C ILE A 219 6.35 9.83 -2.32
N ARG A 220 7.16 10.88 -2.25
CA ARG A 220 8.31 11.04 -3.13
C ARG A 220 9.56 10.43 -2.48
N VAL A 221 10.33 9.71 -3.29
CA VAL A 221 11.64 9.21 -2.89
C VAL A 221 12.65 10.37 -2.91
N ASN A 222 13.36 10.57 -1.80
CA ASN A 222 14.43 11.55 -1.72
C ASN A 222 15.72 10.98 -2.33
N THR A 223 15.90 11.23 -3.63
CA THR A 223 17.08 10.79 -4.40
C THR A 223 18.39 11.17 -3.71
N THR A 224 18.52 12.41 -3.23
CA THR A 224 19.73 12.87 -2.55
C THR A 224 20.01 12.03 -1.31
N TYR A 225 18.99 11.76 -0.50
CA TYR A 225 19.14 10.91 0.69
C TYR A 225 19.63 9.50 0.34
N LEU A 226 19.02 8.85 -0.67
CA LEU A 226 19.43 7.51 -1.08
C LEU A 226 20.88 7.48 -1.57
N VAL A 227 21.28 8.46 -2.39
CA VAL A 227 22.66 8.56 -2.91
C VAL A 227 23.66 8.83 -1.79
N THR A 228 23.35 9.77 -0.88
CA THR A 228 24.23 10.15 0.24
C THR A 228 24.46 8.99 1.20
N TYR A 229 23.43 8.16 1.45
CA TYR A 229 23.50 7.08 2.44
C TYR A 229 23.54 5.68 1.82
N ALA A 230 23.87 5.57 0.53
CA ALA A 230 23.82 4.32 -0.25
C ALA A 230 24.53 3.13 0.44
N GLU A 231 25.76 3.32 0.92
CA GLU A 231 26.52 2.26 1.61
C GLU A 231 25.86 1.81 2.92
N LYS A 232 25.24 2.74 3.66
CA LYS A 232 24.57 2.42 4.92
C LYS A 232 23.22 1.75 4.68
N LEU A 233 22.49 2.17 3.66
CA LEU A 233 21.23 1.56 3.25
C LEU A 233 21.46 0.10 2.83
N ASP A 234 22.48 -0.15 2.00
CA ASP A 234 22.87 -1.51 1.60
C ASP A 234 23.23 -2.37 2.82
N ALA A 235 24.10 -1.87 3.70
CA ALA A 235 24.53 -2.62 4.87
C ALA A 235 23.41 -2.94 5.86
N LEU A 236 22.40 -2.07 6.01
CA LEU A 236 21.36 -2.20 7.02
C LEU A 236 20.07 -2.87 6.51
N ILE A 237 19.73 -2.65 5.24
CA ILE A 237 18.45 -3.07 4.65
C ILE A 237 18.67 -4.18 3.62
N GLY A 238 19.83 -4.22 2.97
CA GLY A 238 20.18 -5.19 1.93
C GLY A 238 19.50 -4.91 0.59
N ASP A 239 19.22 -5.98 -0.16
CA ASP A 239 18.54 -5.96 -1.45
C ASP A 239 17.19 -6.70 -1.40
N GLY A 240 16.34 -6.40 -2.39
CA GLY A 240 15.03 -7.04 -2.53
C GLY A 240 14.33 -6.64 -3.81
N GLY A 241 14.50 -5.38 -4.21
CA GLY A 241 14.01 -4.82 -5.47
C GLY A 241 12.50 -4.97 -5.66
N LEU A 242 12.05 -4.65 -6.87
CA LEU A 242 10.66 -4.88 -7.28
C LEU A 242 10.25 -6.37 -7.24
N PRO A 243 11.09 -7.35 -7.64
CA PRO A 243 10.70 -8.77 -7.59
C PRO A 243 10.47 -9.30 -6.17
N GLY A 244 11.34 -8.94 -5.21
CA GLY A 244 11.20 -9.35 -3.82
C GLY A 244 9.99 -8.71 -3.14
N TRP A 245 9.68 -7.46 -3.51
CA TRP A 245 8.47 -6.79 -3.05
C TRP A 245 7.21 -7.43 -3.62
N ALA A 246 7.18 -7.67 -4.94
CA ALA A 246 6.07 -8.34 -5.61
C ALA A 246 5.77 -9.68 -4.93
N ALA A 247 6.78 -10.48 -4.58
CA ALA A 247 6.60 -11.76 -3.90
C ALA A 247 5.86 -11.69 -2.54
N GLN A 248 5.74 -10.51 -1.92
CA GLN A 248 4.99 -10.33 -0.66
C GLN A 248 3.50 -10.05 -0.87
N GLY A 249 3.05 -9.74 -2.09
CA GLY A 249 1.66 -9.37 -2.37
C GLY A 249 0.68 -10.55 -2.25
N SER A 250 -0.60 -10.23 -2.11
CA SER A 250 -1.68 -11.23 -2.03
C SER A 250 -2.82 -10.92 -2.98
N SER A 251 -3.50 -11.97 -3.45
CA SER A 251 -4.69 -11.88 -4.31
C SER A 251 -5.98 -12.22 -3.59
N PRO A 252 -7.13 -11.55 -3.90
CA PRO A 252 -8.45 -11.97 -3.46
C PRO A 252 -8.73 -13.46 -3.71
N THR A 253 -8.08 -14.09 -4.70
CA THR A 253 -8.30 -15.50 -5.06
C THR A 253 -7.41 -16.51 -4.32
N GLY A 254 -6.51 -16.06 -3.44
CA GLY A 254 -5.76 -16.94 -2.51
C GLY A 254 -4.66 -17.81 -3.12
N SER A 255 -4.49 -17.85 -4.44
CA SER A 255 -3.36 -18.51 -5.11
C SER A 255 -2.43 -17.45 -5.70
N LYS A 256 -1.24 -17.26 -5.11
CA LYS A 256 -0.20 -16.26 -5.48
C LYS A 256 -0.34 -15.68 -6.89
N LEU A 257 -0.67 -14.39 -7.01
CA LEU A 257 -0.30 -13.59 -8.18
C LEU A 257 -0.08 -12.13 -7.76
N SER A 258 1.16 -11.68 -7.79
CA SER A 258 1.53 -10.28 -7.55
C SER A 258 2.31 -9.74 -8.74
N CYS A 259 1.49 -9.24 -9.67
CA CYS A 259 1.61 -8.16 -10.67
C CYS A 259 0.22 -8.13 -11.36
N PHE A 260 -0.84 -8.11 -10.55
CA PHE A 260 -2.23 -8.57 -10.78
C PHE A 260 -2.77 -8.51 -12.21
N GLU A 261 -2.54 -9.50 -13.07
CA GLU A 261 -2.18 -10.89 -12.82
C GLU A 261 -1.19 -11.32 -13.91
N ALA A 262 0.09 -10.93 -13.77
CA ALA A 262 1.13 -11.10 -14.80
C ALA A 262 0.73 -10.64 -16.23
N ALA A 263 -0.25 -9.72 -16.35
CA ALA A 263 -1.11 -9.45 -17.51
C ALA A 263 -2.18 -10.54 -17.76
N HIS A 264 -3.43 -10.30 -17.32
CA HIS A 264 -4.55 -11.22 -17.50
C HIS A 264 -5.22 -11.11 -18.88
N LYS A 265 -4.39 -11.34 -19.89
CA LYS A 265 -4.64 -11.86 -21.24
C LYS A 265 -3.63 -11.20 -22.17
N LYS A 266 -2.67 -11.95 -22.69
CA LYS A 266 -2.17 -11.67 -24.04
C LYS A 266 -3.40 -11.76 -24.98
N ALA A 267 -4.01 -10.65 -25.40
CA ALA A 267 -4.96 -10.67 -26.52
C ALA A 267 -4.24 -11.09 -27.83
N PRO A 268 -4.91 -11.69 -28.85
CA PRO A 268 -6.28 -12.21 -28.92
C PRO A 268 -6.35 -13.69 -29.40
N ARG A 269 -7.55 -14.29 -29.44
CA ARG A 269 -8.04 -15.04 -30.61
C ARG A 269 -9.54 -14.84 -30.75
N GLU A 270 -9.93 -13.96 -31.65
CA GLU A 270 -11.21 -14.09 -32.35
C GLU A 270 -11.26 -15.48 -33.01
N ILE A 271 -12.42 -16.12 -32.94
CA ILE A 271 -12.83 -17.19 -33.84
C ILE A 271 -13.87 -16.57 -34.76
#